data_AF-A0A6A7Z7E5-F1
#
_entry.id   AF-A0A6A7Z7E5-F1
#
_cell.length_a   1.000
_cell.length_b   1.000
_cell.length_c   1.000
_cell.angle_alpha   90.00
_cell.angle_beta   90.00
_cell.angle_gamma   90.00
#
_symmetry.space_group_name_H-M   'P 1'
#
loop_
_entity.id
_entity.type
_entity.pdbx_description
1 polymer ?
#
loop_
_entity_poly.entity_id
_entity_poly.type
_entity_poly.pdbx_seq_one_letter_code
_entity_poly.pdbx_strand_id
1 'polypeptide(L)'
;MATNDLNHNLALLDMLRSILVAVGDAEQIPEESHELFIERFDEMKAGLLTDFDESQYLGQDILCQVIERYPQIAHVVPRDLLWFFGGSCFNFLADEELDMYEALEERRFEAEENGEPFDWNQEKQFMALPTDADSPQH
;
A
#
# COMPACT_ATOMS: atom_id res chain seq x y z
N MET A 1 3.14 8.60 12.29
CA MET A 1 4.02 8.12 11.20
C MET A 1 3.14 7.34 10.25
N ALA A 2 3.06 7.81 8.99
CA ALA A 2 2.18 7.33 7.92
C ALA A 2 0.67 7.29 8.20
N THR A 3 0.04 8.45 8.48
CA THR A 3 -1.43 8.54 8.43
C THR A 3 -1.90 8.79 7.01
N ASN A 4 -1.72 7.77 6.17
CA ASN A 4 -2.69 7.53 5.12
C ASN A 4 -3.98 7.11 5.85
N ASP A 5 -5.14 7.69 5.52
CA ASP A 5 -6.39 7.44 6.24
C ASP A 5 -6.56 5.93 6.43
N LEU A 6 -6.65 5.44 7.67
CA LEU A 6 -6.75 4.00 7.93
C LEU A 6 -7.90 3.38 7.13
N ASN A 7 -8.98 4.12 6.94
CA ASN A 7 -10.10 3.75 6.06
C ASN A 7 -9.69 3.56 4.59
N HIS A 8 -8.81 4.41 4.06
CA HIS A 8 -8.27 4.28 2.70
C HIS A 8 -7.41 3.01 2.58
N ASN A 9 -6.50 2.76 3.53
CA ASN A 9 -5.70 1.54 3.55
C ASN A 9 -6.57 0.28 3.66
N LEU A 10 -7.63 0.30 4.48
CA LEU A 10 -8.58 -0.80 4.59
C LEU A 10 -9.33 -1.05 3.28
N ALA A 11 -9.66 -0.01 2.52
CA ALA A 11 -10.26 -0.14 1.20
C ALA A 11 -9.28 -0.75 0.18
N LEU A 12 -8.01 -0.36 0.23
CA LEU A 12 -6.94 -0.96 -0.59
C LEU A 12 -6.73 -2.44 -0.25
N LEU A 13 -6.77 -2.80 1.03
CA LEU A 13 -6.70 -4.19 1.48
C LEU A 13 -7.89 -5.01 0.97
N ASP A 14 -9.09 -4.42 0.93
CA ASP A 14 -10.30 -5.08 0.41
C ASP A 14 -10.21 -5.36 -1.10
N MET A 15 -9.68 -4.39 -1.86
CA MET A 15 -9.38 -4.57 -3.27
C MET A 15 -8.35 -5.69 -3.47
N LEU A 16 -7.25 -5.66 -2.72
CA LEU A 16 -6.18 -6.67 -2.82
C LEU A 16 -6.71 -8.07 -2.49
N ARG A 17 -7.53 -8.20 -1.44
CA ARG A 17 -8.20 -9.46 -1.09
C ARG A 17 -9.03 -10.00 -2.25
N SER A 18 -9.80 -9.15 -2.90
CA SER A 18 -10.63 -9.55 -4.05
C SER A 18 -9.78 -10.06 -5.22
N ILE A 19 -8.63 -9.44 -5.47
CA ILE A 19 -7.66 -9.88 -6.48
C ILE A 19 -7.05 -11.23 -6.08
N LEU A 20 -6.64 -11.40 -4.82
CA LEU A 20 -6.06 -12.64 -4.33
C LEU A 20 -7.00 -13.83 -4.50
N VAL A 21 -8.28 -13.67 -4.15
CA VAL A 21 -9.30 -14.71 -4.34
C VAL A 21 -9.44 -15.09 -5.82
N ALA A 22 -9.46 -14.09 -6.71
CA ALA A 22 -9.55 -14.35 -8.16
C ALA A 22 -8.29 -15.07 -8.69
N VAL A 23 -7.11 -14.74 -8.19
CA VAL A 23 -5.85 -15.40 -8.57
C VAL A 23 -5.77 -16.82 -8.04
N GLY A 24 -6.23 -17.07 -6.82
CA GLY A 24 -6.28 -18.42 -6.24
C GLY A 24 -7.11 -19.39 -7.09
N ASP A 25 -8.26 -18.93 -7.56
CA ASP A 25 -9.15 -19.68 -8.46
C ASP A 25 -8.49 -19.93 -9.82
N ALA A 26 -7.83 -18.92 -10.39
CA ALA A 26 -7.16 -19.03 -11.69
C ALA A 26 -5.92 -19.95 -11.70
N GLU A 27 -5.12 -19.93 -10.64
CA GLU A 27 -3.85 -20.68 -10.53
C GLU A 27 -4.03 -22.15 -10.10
N GLN A 28 -5.27 -22.60 -9.88
CA GLN A 28 -5.58 -23.96 -9.39
C GLN A 28 -4.77 -24.33 -8.13
N ILE A 29 -4.56 -23.35 -7.25
CA ILE A 29 -3.85 -23.55 -5.98
C ILE A 29 -4.69 -24.51 -5.13
N PRO A 30 -4.09 -25.50 -4.43
CA PRO A 30 -4.84 -26.36 -3.53
C PRO A 30 -5.67 -25.52 -2.55
N GLU A 31 -6.99 -25.70 -2.61
CA GLU A 31 -8.04 -24.87 -2.00
C GLU A 31 -7.73 -24.59 -0.51
N GLU A 32 -7.38 -25.63 0.25
CA GLU A 32 -7.04 -25.55 1.68
C GLU A 32 -5.88 -24.57 1.98
N SER A 33 -4.88 -24.51 1.12
CA SER A 33 -3.72 -23.63 1.31
C SER A 33 -4.00 -22.18 0.94
N HIS A 34 -4.94 -21.95 0.03
CA HIS A 34 -5.34 -20.62 -0.39
C HIS A 34 -6.38 -20.04 0.57
N GLU A 35 -7.38 -20.83 0.97
CA GLU A 35 -8.36 -20.44 1.99
C GLU A 35 -7.68 -20.02 3.29
N LEU A 36 -6.73 -20.81 3.80
CA LEU A 36 -5.98 -20.45 5.01
C LEU A 36 -5.21 -19.13 4.85
N PHE A 37 -4.69 -18.84 3.65
CA PHE A 37 -3.99 -17.59 3.38
C PHE A 37 -4.94 -16.39 3.43
N ILE A 38 -6.13 -16.53 2.83
CA ILE A 38 -7.17 -15.50 2.85
C ILE A 38 -7.70 -15.29 4.27
N GLU A 39 -7.91 -16.35 5.04
CA GLU A 39 -8.31 -16.25 6.45
C GLU A 39 -7.29 -15.44 7.27
N ARG A 40 -5.99 -15.74 7.13
CA ARG A 40 -4.93 -14.98 7.82
C ARG A 40 -4.88 -13.52 7.38
N PHE A 41 -5.15 -13.24 6.10
CA PHE A 41 -5.26 -11.88 5.59
C PHE A 41 -6.43 -11.12 6.24
N ASP A 42 -7.60 -11.77 6.35
CA ASP A 42 -8.78 -11.20 6.99
C ASP A 42 -8.58 -10.97 8.50
N GLU A 43 -7.92 -11.91 9.18
CA GLU A 43 -7.54 -11.76 10.60
C GLU A 43 -6.60 -10.58 10.80
N MET A 44 -5.55 -10.45 9.97
CA MET A 44 -4.63 -9.31 10.02
C MET A 44 -5.36 -7.99 9.78
N LYS A 45 -6.24 -7.93 8.78
CA LYS A 45 -7.03 -6.73 8.47
C LYS A 45 -7.95 -6.33 9.64
N ALA A 46 -8.60 -7.30 10.28
CA ALA A 46 -9.43 -7.05 11.47
C ALA A 46 -8.57 -6.61 12.67
N GLY A 47 -7.38 -7.19 12.79
CA GLY A 47 -6.40 -6.87 13.81
C GLY A 47 -5.92 -5.42 13.74
N LEU A 48 -5.77 -4.83 12.54
CA LEU A 48 -5.36 -3.42 12.39
C LEU A 48 -6.26 -2.42 13.14
N LEU A 49 -7.52 -2.78 13.40
CA LEU A 49 -8.48 -1.95 14.15
C LEU A 49 -8.39 -2.15 15.68
N THR A 50 -7.80 -3.25 16.13
CA THR A 50 -7.81 -3.67 17.54
C THR A 50 -6.40 -3.64 18.14
N ASP A 51 -5.44 -4.25 17.45
CA ASP A 51 -4.02 -4.35 17.84
C ASP A 51 -3.15 -4.00 16.63
N PHE A 52 -2.87 -2.70 16.47
CA PHE A 52 -2.19 -2.17 15.30
C PHE A 52 -0.76 -2.69 15.18
N ASP A 53 0.01 -2.69 16.27
CA ASP A 53 1.42 -3.11 16.27
C ASP A 53 1.58 -4.56 15.81
N GLU A 54 0.87 -5.52 16.41
CA GLU A 54 0.96 -6.94 16.01
C GLU A 54 0.52 -7.14 14.56
N SER A 55 -0.59 -6.49 14.19
CA SER A 55 -1.17 -6.61 12.85
C SER A 55 -0.32 -5.95 11.77
N GLN A 56 0.44 -4.91 12.12
CA GLN A 56 1.40 -4.27 11.22
C GLN A 56 2.51 -5.25 10.85
N TYR A 57 3.09 -5.96 11.83
CA TYR A 57 4.10 -6.99 11.56
C TYR A 57 3.55 -8.15 10.72
N LEU A 58 2.34 -8.64 11.05
CA LEU A 58 1.68 -9.67 10.27
C LEU A 58 1.42 -9.21 8.82
N GLY A 59 0.97 -7.97 8.64
CA GLY A 59 0.69 -7.40 7.33
C GLY A 59 1.95 -7.26 6.47
N GLN A 60 3.08 -6.89 7.06
CA GLN A 60 4.37 -6.88 6.37
C GLN A 60 4.71 -8.27 5.82
N ASP A 61 4.63 -9.30 6.64
CA ASP A 61 4.94 -10.68 6.25
C ASP A 61 3.99 -11.17 5.16
N ILE A 62 2.68 -10.93 5.34
CA ILE A 62 1.64 -11.30 4.36
C ILE A 62 1.88 -10.60 3.01
N LEU A 63 2.16 -9.29 2.99
CA LEU A 63 2.40 -8.58 1.74
C LEU A 63 3.67 -9.04 1.03
N CYS A 64 4.75 -9.30 1.76
CA CYS A 64 5.97 -9.89 1.18
C CYS A 64 5.63 -11.24 0.53
N GLN A 65 4.90 -12.10 1.24
CA GLN A 65 4.46 -13.39 0.70
C GLN A 65 3.56 -13.25 -0.53
N VAL A 66 2.64 -12.26 -0.56
CA VAL A 66 1.80 -12.00 -1.74
C VAL A 66 2.67 -11.70 -2.96
N ILE A 67 3.66 -10.82 -2.82
CA ILE A 67 4.51 -10.40 -3.94
C ILE A 67 5.41 -11.56 -4.42
N GLU A 68 5.99 -12.31 -3.48
CA GLU A 68 6.85 -13.46 -3.79
C GLU A 68 6.07 -14.63 -4.41
N ARG A 69 4.86 -14.90 -3.90
CA ARG A 69 4.02 -16.02 -4.35
C ARG A 69 3.29 -15.70 -5.64
N TYR A 70 2.90 -14.45 -5.83
CA TYR A 70 2.12 -13.99 -6.97
C TYR A 70 2.81 -12.80 -7.67
N PRO A 71 3.97 -13.01 -8.32
CA PRO A 71 4.69 -11.95 -9.03
C PRO A 71 3.85 -11.29 -10.13
N GLN A 72 2.86 -12.00 -10.67
CA GLN A 72 1.92 -11.46 -11.66
C GLN A 72 1.03 -10.34 -11.12
N ILE A 73 0.70 -10.33 -9.82
CA ILE A 73 -0.08 -9.25 -9.20
C ILE A 73 0.77 -8.29 -8.39
N ALA A 74 2.09 -8.51 -8.29
CA ALA A 74 3.02 -7.61 -7.60
C ALA A 74 2.86 -6.16 -8.07
N HIS A 75 2.70 -5.94 -9.37
CA HIS A 75 2.48 -4.62 -9.95
C HIS A 75 1.08 -4.03 -9.68
N VAL A 76 0.13 -4.83 -9.20
CA VAL A 76 -1.22 -4.40 -8.82
C VAL A 76 -1.31 -4.10 -7.33
N VAL A 77 -0.38 -4.63 -6.52
CA VAL A 77 -0.30 -4.31 -5.08
C VAL A 77 -0.13 -2.80 -4.91
N PRO A 78 -1.04 -2.13 -4.18
CA PRO A 78 -0.96 -0.69 -4.02
C PRO A 78 0.25 -0.31 -3.17
N ARG A 79 1.06 0.61 -3.69
CA ARG A 79 2.32 1.05 -3.08
C ARG A 79 2.07 1.75 -1.76
N ASP A 80 0.91 2.39 -1.61
CA ASP A 80 0.46 2.98 -0.35
C ASP A 80 0.41 1.96 0.78
N LEU A 81 0.07 0.69 0.50
CA LEU A 81 0.12 -0.37 1.51
C LEU A 81 1.56 -0.73 1.87
N LEU A 82 2.47 -0.80 0.89
CA LEU A 82 3.89 -1.06 1.15
C LEU A 82 4.49 0.04 2.04
N TRP A 83 4.11 1.29 1.78
CA TRP A 83 4.49 2.42 2.62
C TRP A 83 3.86 2.35 4.01
N PHE A 84 2.57 2.05 4.09
CA PHE A 84 1.81 1.95 5.34
C PHE A 84 2.34 0.87 6.29
N PHE A 85 2.62 -0.33 5.78
CA PHE A 85 3.17 -1.40 6.58
C PHE A 85 4.65 -1.16 6.90
N GLY A 86 5.40 -0.61 5.95
CA GLY A 86 6.82 -0.27 6.10
C GLY A 86 7.72 -1.49 6.31
N GLY A 87 8.92 -1.26 6.87
CA GLY A 87 9.85 -2.33 7.23
C GLY A 87 10.33 -3.11 6.01
N SER A 88 10.06 -4.41 5.97
CA SER A 88 10.44 -5.27 4.84
C SER A 88 9.77 -4.87 3.53
N CYS A 89 8.59 -4.22 3.58
CA CYS A 89 7.86 -3.80 2.39
C CYS A 89 8.60 -2.71 1.59
N PHE A 90 9.47 -1.92 2.22
CA PHE A 90 10.27 -0.92 1.53
C PHE A 90 11.25 -1.51 0.52
N ASN A 91 11.64 -2.79 0.67
CA ASN A 91 12.50 -3.46 -0.32
C ASN A 91 11.82 -3.64 -1.68
N PHE A 92 10.48 -3.50 -1.74
CA PHE A 92 9.71 -3.57 -2.98
C PHE A 92 9.41 -2.20 -3.59
N LEU A 93 9.75 -1.10 -2.92
CA LEU A 93 9.67 0.25 -3.44
C LEU A 93 11.00 0.64 -4.08
N ALA A 94 10.95 1.31 -5.22
CA ALA A 94 12.14 1.93 -5.81
C ALA A 94 12.57 3.15 -4.99
N ASP A 95 13.84 3.54 -5.08
CA ASP A 95 14.36 4.75 -4.41
C ASP A 95 13.53 5.99 -4.77
N GLU A 96 13.13 6.14 -6.04
CA GLU A 96 12.27 7.25 -6.50
C GLU A 96 10.90 7.27 -5.80
N GLU A 97 10.34 6.11 -5.48
CA GLU A 97 9.06 6.02 -4.75
C GLU A 97 9.26 6.40 -3.29
N LEU A 98 10.37 5.97 -2.67
CA LEU A 98 10.71 6.36 -1.30
C LEU A 98 10.90 7.87 -1.18
N ASP A 99 11.66 8.48 -2.08
CA ASP A 99 11.84 9.94 -2.16
C ASP A 99 10.48 10.66 -2.30
N MET A 100 9.59 10.16 -3.17
CA MET A 100 8.25 10.73 -3.35
C MET A 100 7.42 10.65 -2.06
N TYR A 101 7.40 9.50 -1.37
CA TYR A 101 6.64 9.36 -0.14
C TYR A 101 7.22 10.20 1.01
N GLU A 102 8.55 10.31 1.09
CA GLU A 102 9.22 11.17 2.08
C GLU A 102 8.86 12.64 1.86
N ALA A 103 8.95 13.13 0.62
CA ALA A 103 8.54 14.50 0.27
C ALA A 103 7.06 14.77 0.55
N LEU A 104 6.21 13.75 0.38
CA LEU A 104 4.78 13.86 0.62
C LEU A 104 4.44 13.89 2.12
N GLU A 105 5.19 13.18 2.96
CA GLU A 105 5.11 13.34 4.41
C GLU A 105 5.61 14.70 4.88
N GLU A 106 6.67 15.25 4.27
CA GLU A 106 7.16 16.60 4.56
C GLU A 106 6.08 17.66 4.25
N ARG A 107 5.47 17.62 3.06
CA ARG A 107 4.35 18.53 2.72
C ARG A 107 3.17 18.39 3.67
N ARG A 108 2.84 17.16 4.09
CA ARG A 108 1.78 16.93 5.08
C ARG A 108 2.10 17.64 6.39
N PHE A 109 3.34 17.49 6.85
CA PHE A 109 3.79 18.11 8.10
C PHE A 109 3.74 19.64 8.00
N GLU A 110 4.22 20.22 6.90
CA GLU A 110 4.12 21.65 6.64
C GLU A 110 2.65 22.13 6.61
N ALA A 111 1.75 21.42 5.93
CA ALA A 111 0.34 21.75 5.88
C ALA A 111 -0.32 21.64 7.26
N GLU A 112 0.03 20.62 8.07
CA GLU A 112 -0.45 20.46 9.44
C GLU A 112 0.04 21.61 10.35
N GLU A 113 1.32 22.00 10.24
CA GLU A 113 1.87 23.15 10.96
C GLU A 113 1.22 24.47 10.56
N ASN A 114 0.87 24.63 9.28
CA ASN A 114 0.18 25.81 8.75
C ASN A 114 -1.35 25.77 8.96
N GLY A 115 -1.91 24.65 9.40
CA GLY A 115 -3.34 24.45 9.59
C GLY A 115 -4.14 24.37 8.28
N GLU A 116 -3.49 23.97 7.18
CA GLU A 116 -4.09 23.82 5.86
C GLU A 116 -4.65 22.39 5.67
N PRO A 117 -5.77 22.23 4.92
CA PRO A 117 -6.26 20.91 4.58
C PRO A 117 -5.27 20.23 3.62
N PHE A 118 -4.79 19.04 3.99
CA PHE A 118 -3.88 18.25 3.18
C PHE A 118 -4.60 17.00 2.64
N ASP A 119 -4.63 16.82 1.32
CA ASP A 119 -5.17 15.63 0.67
C ASP A 119 -4.04 14.78 0.11
N TRP A 120 -3.78 13.64 0.75
CA TRP A 120 -2.71 12.71 0.41
C TRP A 120 -2.78 12.21 -1.03
N ASN A 121 -3.98 11.81 -1.49
CA ASN A 121 -4.15 11.26 -2.83
C ASN A 121 -3.96 12.34 -3.89
N GLN A 122 -4.48 13.54 -3.62
CA GLN A 122 -4.33 14.67 -4.52
C GLN A 122 -2.86 15.10 -4.64
N GLU A 123 -2.15 15.27 -3.53
CA GLU A 123 -0.75 15.68 -3.52
C GLU A 123 0.13 14.63 -4.22
N LYS A 124 -0.16 13.34 -4.00
CA LYS A 124 0.52 12.24 -4.66
C LYS A 124 0.32 12.26 -6.16
N GLN A 125 -0.91 12.51 -6.63
CA GLN A 125 -1.17 12.67 -8.06
C GLN A 125 -0.45 13.87 -8.65
N PHE A 126 -0.35 14.99 -7.92
CA PHE A 126 0.42 16.15 -8.35
C PHE A 126 1.92 15.85 -8.46
N MET A 127 2.48 15.06 -7.54
CA MET A 127 3.90 14.64 -7.58
C MET A 127 4.17 13.58 -8.65
N ALA A 128 3.23 12.66 -8.87
CA ALA A 128 3.35 11.58 -9.85
C ALA A 128 3.09 12.04 -11.30
N LEU A 129 2.45 13.19 -11.49
CA LEU A 129 2.37 13.84 -12.79
C LEU A 129 3.79 14.33 -13.14
N PRO A 130 4.40 13.84 -14.23
CA PRO A 130 5.59 14.50 -14.76
C PRO A 130 5.17 15.93 -15.00
N THR A 131 5.89 16.88 -14.40
CA THR A 131 5.67 18.29 -14.71
C THR A 131 5.93 18.42 -16.20
N ASP A 132 4.89 18.44 -17.02
CA ASP A 132 4.89 18.83 -18.43
C ASP A 132 5.16 20.36 -18.48
N ALA A 133 6.27 20.76 -17.84
CA ALA A 133 6.89 22.08 -17.89
C ALA A 133 8.13 22.04 -18.78
N ASP A 134 8.24 21.02 -19.64
CA ASP A 134 9.08 21.06 -20.84
C ASP A 134 8.18 21.01 -22.07
N SER A 135 7.22 21.95 -22.13
CA SER A 135 6.79 22.48 -23.41
C SER A 135 7.82 23.55 -23.80
N PRO A 136 8.81 23.25 -24.67
CA PRO A 136 9.54 24.32 -25.33
C PRO A 136 8.52 25.06 -26.19
N GLN A 137 8.07 26.22 -25.70
CA GLN A 137 7.65 27.28 -26.61
C GLN A 137 8.85 27.57 -27.50
N HIS A 138 8.78 27.15 -28.77
CA HIS A 138 9.26 27.95 -29.91
C HIS A 138 8.90 27.32 -31.27
#